data_AF-A0A8S1SDR9-F1
#
_entry.id   AF-A0A8S1SDR9-F1
#
_cell.length_a   1.000
_cell.length_b   1.000
_cell.length_c   1.000
_cell.angle_alpha   90.00
_cell.angle_beta   90.00
_cell.angle_gamma   90.00
#
_symmetry.space_group_name_H-M   'P 1'
#
loop_
_entity.id
_entity.type
_entity.pdbx_description
1 polymer ?
#
loop_
_entity_poly.entity_id
_entity_poly.type
_entity_poly.pdbx_seq_one_letter_code
_entity_poly.pdbx_strand_id
1 'polypeptide(L)'
;MYLNLNGYGYIQKMTHVKQLFSKRINCLGLLQSGYIIVRAKDGLITKVSFQTIQIVASCELLGGVKSRSFTNDQTHFFTGSIQSSIYLLDTEKLIPELRNTCHQERINDVAFLHSYSDVFATSSLNDIRVWNAKNRQNRLEYKFQIYNVGQMSI
;
A
#
# COMPACT_ATOMS: atom_id res chain seq x y z
N MET A 1 -24.57 -30.75 -0.46
CA MET A 1 -24.21 -31.72 -1.50
C MET A 1 -22.77 -32.14 -1.23
N TYR A 2 -22.56 -33.41 -0.89
CA TYR A 2 -21.25 -33.96 -0.53
C TYR A 2 -20.53 -34.41 -1.81
N LEU A 3 -19.25 -34.07 -1.96
CA LEU A 3 -18.33 -34.73 -2.88
C LEU A 3 -17.05 -35.02 -2.10
N ASN A 4 -16.80 -36.32 -1.91
CA ASN A 4 -15.54 -36.87 -1.44
C ASN A 4 -14.80 -37.37 -2.69
N LEU A 5 -13.59 -36.86 -2.92
CA LEU A 5 -12.63 -37.42 -3.86
C LEU A 5 -11.32 -37.59 -3.10
N ASN A 6 -10.99 -38.85 -2.84
CA ASN A 6 -9.70 -39.26 -2.30
C ASN A 6 -8.58 -38.98 -3.31
N GLY A 7 -7.50 -38.37 -2.84
CA GLY A 7 -6.24 -38.24 -3.58
C GLY A 7 -5.76 -36.80 -3.70
N TYR A 8 -5.00 -36.35 -2.71
CA TYR A 8 -4.22 -35.10 -2.71
C TYR A 8 -4.98 -33.80 -3.02
N GLY A 9 -5.81 -33.36 -2.07
CA GLY A 9 -6.45 -32.05 -2.14
C GLY A 9 -7.14 -31.69 -0.84
N TYR A 10 -6.41 -31.15 0.13
CA TYR A 10 -7.01 -30.61 1.34
C TYR A 10 -7.75 -29.30 1.01
N ILE A 11 -9.06 -29.37 0.80
CA ILE A 11 -9.92 -28.19 0.93
C ILE A 11 -10.77 -28.39 2.19
N GLN A 12 -10.24 -27.92 3.31
CA GLN A 12 -10.97 -27.91 4.58
C GLN A 12 -11.95 -26.74 4.58
N LYS A 13 -13.25 -27.03 4.49
CA LYS A 13 -14.29 -26.03 4.71
C LYS A 13 -14.44 -25.80 6.22
N MET A 14 -13.81 -24.76 6.74
CA MET A 14 -13.94 -24.36 8.14
C MET A 14 -15.23 -23.56 8.35
N THR A 15 -16.08 -24.05 9.26
CA THR A 15 -17.48 -23.62 9.42
C THR A 15 -17.69 -22.46 10.41
N HIS A 16 -16.66 -21.68 10.73
CA HIS A 16 -16.84 -20.53 11.62
C HIS A 16 -15.82 -19.41 11.35
N VAL A 17 -15.95 -18.73 10.21
CA VAL A 17 -15.07 -17.59 9.87
C VAL A 17 -15.67 -16.30 10.44
N LYS A 18 -15.20 -15.85 11.61
CA LYS A 18 -15.38 -14.46 12.03
C LYS A 18 -14.42 -13.61 11.20
N GLN A 19 -14.98 -12.64 10.49
CA GLN A 19 -14.35 -11.69 9.57
C GLN A 19 -14.09 -12.26 8.15
N LEU A 20 -15.06 -12.01 7.27
CA LEU A 20 -14.95 -12.26 5.84
C LEU A 20 -14.19 -11.10 5.18
N PHE A 21 -13.23 -11.40 4.30
CA PHE A 21 -12.60 -10.39 3.46
C PHE A 21 -13.68 -9.77 2.56
N SER A 22 -13.91 -8.46 2.70
CA SER A 22 -15.04 -7.77 2.04
C SER A 22 -14.89 -7.69 0.51
N LYS A 23 -13.67 -7.87 0.00
CA LYS A 23 -13.30 -7.77 -1.41
C LYS A 23 -12.33 -8.86 -1.84
N ARG A 24 -12.14 -8.99 -3.16
CA ARG A 24 -11.26 -9.99 -3.79
C ARG A 24 -9.87 -10.00 -3.13
N ILE A 25 -9.47 -11.18 -2.68
CA ILE A 25 -8.12 -11.47 -2.20
C ILE A 25 -7.23 -11.66 -3.43
N ASN A 26 -6.15 -10.91 -3.51
CA ASN A 26 -5.30 -10.91 -4.71
C ASN A 26 -3.87 -11.38 -4.45
N CYS A 27 -3.45 -11.58 -3.20
CA CYS A 27 -2.05 -11.95 -2.92
C CYS A 27 -1.92 -12.90 -1.73
N LEU A 28 -1.32 -14.07 -1.96
CA LEU A 28 -0.80 -14.98 -0.94
C LEU A 28 0.74 -14.93 -1.02
N GLY A 29 1.40 -14.53 0.06
CA GLY A 29 2.85 -14.70 0.19
C GLY A 29 3.11 -15.51 1.44
N LEU A 30 3.85 -16.61 1.29
CA LEU A 30 4.17 -17.53 2.37
C LEU A 30 5.48 -17.10 3.04
N LEU A 31 5.46 -16.97 4.35
CA LEU A 31 6.64 -16.75 5.17
C LEU A 31 7.29 -18.10 5.49
N GLN A 32 8.61 -18.13 5.59
CA GLN A 32 9.36 -19.33 6.00
C GLN A 32 8.92 -19.87 7.37
N SER A 33 8.40 -19.01 8.24
CA SER A 33 7.85 -19.35 9.55
C SER A 33 6.49 -20.08 9.51
N GLY A 34 5.91 -20.32 8.32
CA GLY A 34 4.63 -21.02 8.18
C GLY A 34 3.41 -20.11 8.34
N TYR A 35 3.60 -18.79 8.27
CA TYR A 35 2.51 -17.82 8.21
C TYR A 35 2.27 -17.35 6.77
N ILE A 36 1.05 -16.94 6.48
CA ILE A 36 0.65 -16.41 5.18
C ILE A 36 0.31 -14.93 5.35
N ILE A 37 0.88 -14.09 4.49
CA ILE A 37 0.46 -12.70 4.34
C ILE A 37 -0.57 -12.60 3.21
N VAL A 38 -1.82 -12.32 3.59
CA VAL A 38 -2.98 -12.15 2.73
C VAL A 38 -3.25 -10.66 2.53
N ARG A 39 -3.74 -10.29 1.34
CA ARG A 39 -4.12 -8.90 1.04
C ARG A 39 -5.41 -8.81 0.26
N ALA A 40 -6.16 -7.76 0.55
CA ALA A 40 -7.38 -7.42 -0.14
C ALA A 40 -7.28 -6.07 -0.86
N LYS A 41 -8.19 -5.89 -1.83
CA LYS A 41 -8.24 -4.72 -2.72
C LYS A 41 -8.69 -3.43 -2.01
N ASP A 42 -9.24 -3.51 -0.81
CA ASP A 42 -9.62 -2.34 0.01
C ASP A 42 -8.45 -1.69 0.74
N GLY A 43 -7.31 -2.36 0.87
CA GLY A 43 -6.17 -1.86 1.65
C GLY A 43 -5.81 -2.76 2.83
N LEU A 44 -6.65 -3.76 3.12
CA LEU A 44 -6.43 -4.69 4.21
C LEU A 44 -5.26 -5.65 3.91
N ILE A 45 -4.35 -5.76 4.86
CA ILE A 45 -3.28 -6.75 4.91
C ILE A 45 -3.45 -7.56 6.19
N THR A 46 -3.41 -8.89 6.08
CA THR A 46 -3.53 -9.77 7.24
C THR A 46 -2.46 -10.85 7.25
N LYS A 47 -2.01 -11.21 8.45
CA LYS A 47 -1.15 -12.37 8.71
C LYS A 47 -2.05 -13.48 9.21
N VAL A 48 -1.95 -14.64 8.57
CA VAL A 48 -2.78 -15.82 8.86
C VAL A 48 -1.87 -17.00 9.16
N SER A 49 -2.15 -17.75 10.22
CA SER A 49 -1.46 -19.03 10.47
C SER A 49 -1.84 -20.05 9.42
N PHE A 50 -0.86 -20.69 8.77
CA PHE A 50 -1.15 -21.74 7.77
C PHE A 50 -1.81 -22.97 8.40
N GLN A 51 -1.45 -23.30 9.63
CA GLN A 51 -1.92 -24.50 10.31
C GLN A 51 -3.35 -24.35 10.83
N THR A 52 -3.66 -23.19 11.43
CA THR A 52 -4.96 -22.96 12.10
C THR A 52 -5.91 -22.11 11.28
N ILE A 53 -5.44 -21.48 10.19
CA ILE A 53 -6.20 -20.52 9.37
C ILE A 53 -6.74 -19.34 10.20
N GLN A 54 -6.12 -19.07 11.34
CA GLN A 54 -6.49 -17.94 12.19
C GLN A 54 -5.72 -16.68 11.81
N ILE A 55 -6.42 -15.54 11.85
CA ILE A 55 -5.80 -14.22 11.68
C ILE A 55 -5.02 -13.91 12.97
N VAL A 56 -3.72 -13.66 12.79
CA VAL A 56 -2.78 -13.34 13.87
C VAL A 56 -2.61 -11.83 14.02
N ALA A 57 -2.58 -11.13 12.89
CA ALA A 57 -2.45 -9.67 12.84
C ALA A 57 -3.14 -9.12 11.58
N SER A 58 -3.60 -7.87 11.65
CA SER A 58 -4.17 -7.16 10.52
C SER A 58 -3.81 -5.68 10.57
N CYS A 59 -3.70 -5.06 9.40
CA CYS A 59 -3.57 -3.62 9.26
C CYS A 59 -4.29 -3.15 7.99
N GLU A 60 -4.74 -1.90 7.98
CA GLU A 60 -5.36 -1.27 6.83
C GLU A 60 -4.48 -0.15 6.31
N LEU A 61 -4.17 -0.18 5.01
CA LEU A 61 -3.44 0.87 4.33
C LEU A 61 -4.40 1.86 3.67
N LEU A 62 -3.91 3.08 3.42
CA LEU A 62 -4.65 4.06 2.65
C LEU A 62 -4.69 3.64 1.17
N GLY A 63 -5.85 3.11 0.79
CA GLY A 63 -6.13 2.62 -0.55
C GLY A 63 -5.70 1.17 -0.80
N GLY A 64 -6.28 0.59 -1.85
CA GLY A 64 -6.07 -0.80 -2.22
C GLY A 64 -4.63 -1.17 -2.48
N VAL A 65 -4.22 -2.34 -1.97
CA VAL A 65 -2.85 -2.83 -2.14
C VAL A 65 -2.64 -3.46 -3.52
N LYS A 66 -1.56 -3.08 -4.22
CA LYS A 66 -1.29 -3.50 -5.60
C LYS A 66 -0.09 -4.44 -5.75
N SER A 67 0.96 -4.27 -4.96
CA SER A 67 2.22 -4.99 -5.16
C SER A 67 2.92 -5.32 -3.84
N ARG A 68 3.77 -6.36 -3.82
CA ARG A 68 4.58 -6.77 -2.67
C ARG A 68 6.00 -7.09 -3.09
N SER A 69 6.96 -6.80 -2.23
CA SER A 69 8.28 -7.44 -2.25
C SER A 69 8.77 -7.69 -0.82
N PHE A 70 9.09 -8.94 -0.47
CA PHE A 70 9.73 -9.25 0.81
C PHE A 70 11.20 -8.85 0.79
N THR A 71 11.76 -8.56 1.96
CA THR A 71 13.21 -8.55 2.16
C THR A 71 13.77 -9.97 2.09
N ASN A 72 15.07 -10.11 1.86
CA ASN A 72 15.70 -11.43 1.72
C ASN A 72 15.56 -12.30 2.99
N ASP A 73 15.63 -11.66 4.15
CA ASP A 73 15.42 -12.26 5.48
C ASP A 73 13.92 -12.41 5.85
N GLN A 74 13.01 -11.91 5.02
CA GLN A 74 11.55 -11.91 5.23
C GLN A 74 11.10 -11.30 6.56
N THR A 75 11.90 -10.44 7.19
CA THR A 75 11.50 -9.69 8.39
C THR A 75 10.57 -8.53 8.04
N HIS A 76 10.69 -8.01 6.82
CA HIS A 76 9.90 -6.91 6.33
C HIS A 76 9.43 -7.15 4.89
N PHE A 77 8.47 -6.32 4.45
CA PHE A 77 8.12 -6.24 3.04
C PHE A 77 7.68 -4.85 2.64
N PHE A 78 7.98 -4.50 1.40
CA PHE A 78 7.45 -3.33 0.75
C PHE A 78 6.09 -3.62 0.12
N THR A 79 5.25 -2.61 0.09
CA THR A 79 3.97 -2.66 -0.59
C THR A 79 3.56 -1.32 -1.17
N GLY A 80 3.08 -1.34 -2.41
CA GLY A 80 2.48 -0.18 -3.06
C GLY A 80 0.96 -0.15 -2.89
N SER A 81 0.41 1.02 -2.57
CA SER A 81 -1.04 1.26 -2.59
C SER A 81 -1.47 1.92 -3.90
N ILE A 82 -2.78 1.90 -4.17
CA ILE A 82 -3.39 2.57 -5.32
C ILE A 82 -3.27 4.10 -5.27
N GLN A 83 -2.95 4.66 -4.11
CA GLN A 83 -2.76 6.11 -3.91
C GLN A 83 -1.30 6.54 -4.13
N SER A 84 -0.52 5.74 -4.87
CA SER A 84 0.91 6.01 -5.14
C SER A 84 1.77 6.12 -3.88
N SER A 85 1.37 5.44 -2.81
CA SER A 85 2.11 5.36 -1.55
C SER A 85 2.85 4.03 -1.44
N ILE A 86 4.09 4.09 -0.95
CA ILE A 86 4.92 2.93 -0.66
C ILE A 86 5.06 2.80 0.85
N TYR A 87 4.69 1.63 1.37
CA TYR A 87 4.83 1.29 2.77
C TYR A 87 5.87 0.20 2.95
N LEU A 88 6.63 0.27 4.05
CA LEU A 88 7.39 -0.83 4.60
C LEU A 88 6.60 -1.39 5.79
N LEU A 89 6.43 -2.70 5.84
CA LEU A 89 5.76 -3.38 6.95
C LEU A 89 6.68 -4.43 7.53
N ASP A 90 6.69 -4.52 8.85
CA ASP A 90 7.23 -5.66 9.59
C ASP A 90 6.30 -6.87 9.45
N THR A 91 6.86 -8.06 9.21
CA THR A 91 6.07 -9.29 9.00
C THR A 91 5.49 -9.89 10.28
N GLU A 92 5.94 -9.46 11.45
CA GLU A 92 5.44 -9.95 12.73
C GLU A 92 4.22 -9.16 13.21
N LYS A 93 4.34 -7.84 13.27
CA LYS A 93 3.35 -6.93 13.82
C LYS A 93 2.46 -6.27 12.77
N LEU A 94 2.84 -6.32 11.48
CA LEU A 94 2.16 -5.62 10.39
C LEU A 94 1.96 -4.12 10.64
N ILE A 95 2.94 -3.45 11.27
CA ILE A 95 2.88 -2.00 11.49
C ILE A 95 3.36 -1.30 10.21
N PRO A 96 2.50 -0.47 9.56
CA PRO A 96 2.89 0.20 8.33
C PRO A 96 3.69 1.47 8.59
N GLU A 97 4.86 1.53 7.98
CA GLU A 97 5.69 2.72 7.90
C GLU A 97 5.62 3.31 6.49
N LEU A 98 5.12 4.54 6.37
CA LEU A 98 5.06 5.23 5.10
C LEU A 98 6.48 5.65 4.66
N ARG A 99 6.97 5.07 3.57
CA ARG A 99 8.32 5.34 3.05
C ARG A 99 8.32 6.39 1.97
N ASN A 100 7.30 6.40 1.12
CA ASN A 100 7.18 7.39 0.07
C ASN A 100 5.72 7.62 -0.32
N THR A 101 5.43 8.81 -0.80
CA THR A 101 4.16 9.19 -1.42
C THR A 101 4.45 9.87 -2.75
N CYS A 102 3.57 9.73 -3.72
CA CYS A 102 3.69 10.44 -4.99
C CYS A 102 2.31 10.92 -5.46
N HIS A 103 2.28 11.63 -6.57
CA HIS A 103 1.03 11.94 -7.26
C HIS A 103 0.31 10.64 -7.64
N GLN A 104 -0.99 10.60 -7.38
CA GLN A 104 -1.84 9.52 -7.87
C GLN A 104 -2.01 9.60 -9.40
N GLU A 105 -2.00 10.82 -9.93
CA GLU A 105 -2.20 11.12 -11.34
C GLU A 105 -0.88 11.49 -12.03
N ARG A 106 -0.92 11.63 -13.36
CA ARG A 106 0.24 12.05 -14.17
C ARG A 106 0.82 13.37 -13.68
N ILE A 107 2.15 13.48 -13.68
CA ILE A 107 2.84 14.75 -13.45
C ILE A 107 2.77 15.56 -14.73
N ASN A 108 2.34 16.81 -14.62
CA ASN A 108 2.19 17.72 -15.75
C ASN A 108 3.35 18.71 -15.85
N ASP A 109 3.93 19.12 -14.71
CA ASP A 109 5.02 20.09 -14.70
C ASP A 109 5.96 19.90 -13.50
N VAL A 110 7.18 20.44 -13.62
CA VAL A 110 8.22 20.47 -12.58
C VAL A 110 8.94 21.82 -12.56
N ALA A 111 9.05 22.43 -11.39
CA ALA A 111 9.70 23.73 -11.20
C ALA A 111 10.71 23.70 -10.06
N PHE A 112 11.91 24.27 -10.29
CA PHE A 112 12.93 24.46 -9.25
C PHE A 112 12.78 25.85 -8.62
N LEU A 113 12.92 25.94 -7.29
CA LEU A 113 12.92 27.24 -6.63
C LEU A 113 14.23 27.98 -6.90
N HIS A 114 14.12 29.25 -7.26
CA HIS A 114 15.29 30.10 -7.47
C HIS A 114 16.10 30.22 -6.16
N SER A 115 17.42 30.07 -6.24
CA SER A 115 18.36 30.06 -5.11
C SER A 115 18.25 28.89 -4.12
N TYR A 116 17.34 27.93 -4.35
CA TYR A 116 17.21 26.70 -3.55
C TYR A 116 17.19 25.47 -4.46
N SER A 117 18.36 25.08 -4.98
CA SER A 117 18.51 23.93 -5.89
C SER A 117 18.10 22.59 -5.27
N ASP A 118 18.03 22.52 -3.94
CA ASP A 118 17.64 21.33 -3.20
C ASP A 118 16.12 21.16 -3.08
N VAL A 119 15.33 22.11 -3.60
CA VAL A 119 13.86 22.07 -3.51
C VAL A 119 13.24 22.27 -4.89
N PHE A 120 12.31 21.38 -5.23
CA PHE A 120 11.52 21.49 -6.46
C PHE A 120 10.06 21.14 -6.20
N ALA A 121 9.16 21.66 -7.02
CA ALA A 121 7.75 21.37 -6.97
C ALA A 121 7.34 20.56 -8.20
N THR A 122 6.43 19.60 -8.03
CA THR A 122 5.75 18.91 -9.13
C THR A 122 4.25 19.19 -9.07
N SER A 123 3.61 19.35 -10.23
CA SER A 123 2.17 19.51 -10.32
C SER A 123 1.52 18.31 -10.99
N SER A 124 0.34 17.96 -10.51
CA SER A 124 -0.55 16.97 -11.09
C SER A 124 -1.97 17.55 -11.19
N LEU A 125 -2.93 16.73 -11.60
CA LEU A 125 -4.31 17.17 -11.83
C LEU A 125 -4.95 17.77 -10.56
N ASN A 126 -4.71 17.16 -9.41
CA ASN A 126 -5.43 17.46 -8.18
C ASN A 126 -4.54 17.99 -7.04
N ASP A 127 -3.21 17.98 -7.21
CA ASP A 127 -2.26 18.37 -6.17
C ASP A 127 -0.94 18.89 -6.74
N ILE A 128 -0.27 19.70 -5.94
CA ILE A 128 1.11 20.16 -6.15
C ILE A 128 1.92 19.67 -4.94
N ARG A 129 3.10 19.09 -5.17
CA ARG A 129 3.97 18.56 -4.12
C ARG A 129 5.33 19.23 -4.15
N VAL A 130 5.87 19.51 -2.97
CA VAL A 130 7.21 20.10 -2.81
C VAL A 130 8.17 19.07 -2.24
N TRP A 131 9.26 18.87 -2.97
CA TRP A 131 10.25 17.83 -2.73
C TRP A 131 11.56 18.42 -2.27
N ASN A 132 12.23 17.73 -1.35
CA ASN A 132 13.63 17.99 -1.05
C ASN A 132 14.50 16.98 -1.81
N ALA A 133 15.30 17.46 -2.77
CA ALA A 133 16.13 16.64 -3.65
C ALA A 133 17.23 15.86 -2.90
N LYS A 134 17.75 16.40 -1.79
CA LYS A 134 18.80 15.73 -0.98
C LYS A 134 18.28 14.51 -0.24
N ASN A 135 17.09 14.60 0.33
CA ASN A 135 16.53 13.54 1.18
C ASN A 135 15.54 12.62 0.43
N ARG A 136 15.18 12.95 -0.82
CA ARG A 136 14.19 12.20 -1.65
C ARG A 136 12.86 11.96 -0.94
N GLN A 137 12.50 12.86 -0.02
CA GLN A 137 11.27 12.80 0.77
C GLN A 137 10.41 14.02 0.46
N ASN A 138 9.11 13.78 0.31
CA ASN A 138 8.08 14.81 0.41
C ASN A 138 8.10 15.36 1.84
N ARG A 139 8.55 16.61 2.02
CA ARG A 139 8.54 17.22 3.35
C ARG A 139 7.26 17.99 3.64
N LEU A 140 6.52 18.45 2.62
CA LEU A 140 5.32 19.25 2.81
C LEU A 140 4.30 18.98 1.68
N GLU A 141 3.13 18.50 2.06
CA GLU A 141 1.96 18.36 1.18
C GLU A 141 1.07 19.60 1.39
N TYR A 142 1.34 20.68 0.65
CA TYR A 142 0.39 21.78 0.59
C TYR A 142 -0.63 21.46 -0.49
N LYS A 143 -1.82 20.97 -0.08
CA LYS A 143 -3.00 21.01 -0.95
C LYS A 143 -3.40 22.49 -1.12
N PHE A 144 -2.79 23.17 -2.08
CA PHE A 144 -3.36 24.40 -2.60
C PHE A 144 -4.58 24.00 -3.42
N GLN A 145 -5.76 24.12 -2.82
CA GLN A 145 -7.01 24.14 -3.56
C GLN A 145 -6.92 25.39 -4.45
N ILE A 146 -6.65 25.21 -5.73
CA ILE A 146 -6.55 26.31 -6.68
C ILE A 146 -7.93 26.98 -6.68
N TYR A 147 -8.06 28.12 -6.00
CA TYR A 147 -9.14 29.04 -6.30
C TYR A 147 -8.91 29.48 -7.75
N ASN A 148 -9.90 29.21 -8.60
CA ASN A 148 -9.95 29.73 -9.96
C ASN A 148 -9.52 31.19 -9.95
N VAL A 149 -8.36 31.49 -10.54
CA VAL A 149 -8.00 32.87 -10.87
C VAL A 149 -8.79 33.20 -12.14
N GLY A 150 -10.07 33.49 -11.94
CA GLY A 150 -10.89 34.15 -12.95
C GLY A 150 -10.35 35.57 -13.15
N GLN A 151 -9.86 35.81 -14.36
CA GLN A 151 -9.69 37.11 -15.02
C GLN A 151 -8.95 38.21 -14.22
N MET A 152 -7.68 38.42 -14.57
CA MET A 152 -7.15 39.77 -14.70
C MET A 152 -6.73 39.96 -16.16
N SER A 153 -7.61 40.64 -16.90
CA SER A 153 -7.26 41.33 -18.14
C SER A 153 -6.25 42.43 -17.82
N ILE A 154 -5.15 42.45 -18.58
CA ILE A 154 -4.29 43.62 -18.76
C ILE A 154 -5.01 44.65 -19.62
#